data_AF-A0A7Y3U4K8-F1
#
_entry.id   AF-A0A7Y3U4K8-F1
#
_cell.length_a   1.000
_cell.length_b   1.000
_cell.length_c   1.000
_cell.angle_alpha   90.00
_cell.angle_beta   90.00
_cell.angle_gamma   90.00
#
_symmetry.space_group_name_H-M   'P 1'
#
loop_
_entity.id
_entity.type
_entity.pdbx_description
1 polymer ?
#
loop_
_entity_poly.entity_id
_entity_poly.type
_entity_poly.pdbx_seq_one_letter_code
_entity_poly.pdbx_strand_id
1 'polypeptide(L)'
;MIPIEKVIKGCCKYYGKKEEELLRKGKGKRERQAAIYVSKIMSNAKNTEIGRYFGIQGSTVSEALKRVETRIKREGKFRKEIEVLKKTIRY
;
A
#
# COMPACT_ATOMS: atom_id res chain seq x y z
N MET A 1 0.56 15.75 -4.44
CA MET A 1 0.43 14.87 -3.26
C MET A 1 -0.96 14.27 -3.28
N ILE A 2 -1.11 12.95 -3.10
CA ILE A 2 -2.42 12.28 -3.10
C ILE A 2 -2.80 11.90 -1.67
N PRO A 3 -4.01 12.24 -1.18
CA PRO A 3 -4.46 11.81 0.15
C PRO A 3 -4.43 10.28 0.30
N ILE A 4 -4.10 9.78 1.49
CA ILE A 4 -4.06 8.34 1.77
C ILE A 4 -5.39 7.68 1.42
N GLU A 5 -6.52 8.32 1.76
CA GLU A 5 -7.87 7.85 1.40
C GLU A 5 -8.06 7.61 -0.10
N LYS A 6 -7.56 8.53 -0.95
CA LYS A 6 -7.66 8.37 -2.42
C LYS A 6 -6.80 7.20 -2.90
N VAL A 7 -5.63 7.00 -2.30
CA VAL A 7 -4.79 5.82 -2.57
C VAL A 7 -5.53 4.54 -2.23
N ILE A 8 -6.15 4.47 -1.05
CA ILE A 8 -6.89 3.28 -0.58
C ILE A 8 -8.07 2.99 -1.50
N LYS A 9 -8.87 4.00 -1.87
CA LYS A 9 -9.98 3.83 -2.81
C LYS A 9 -9.51 3.25 -4.15
N GLY A 10 -8.37 3.73 -4.67
CA GLY A 10 -7.79 3.18 -5.90
C GLY A 10 -7.28 1.74 -5.74
N CYS A 11 -6.68 1.40 -4.60
CA CYS A 11 -6.31 0.02 -4.27
C CYS A 11 -7.55 -0.89 -4.15
N CYS A 12 -8.61 -0.44 -3.47
CA CYS A 12 -9.88 -1.16 -3.37
C CYS A 12 -10.46 -1.48 -4.76
N LYS A 13 -10.50 -0.47 -5.64
CA LYS A 13 -10.98 -0.62 -7.02
C LYS A 13 -10.11 -1.60 -7.83
N TYR A 14 -8.79 -1.52 -7.71
CA TYR A 14 -7.87 -2.40 -8.44
C TYR A 14 -7.99 -3.87 -7.99
N TYR A 15 -8.08 -4.10 -6.69
CA TYR A 15 -8.15 -5.45 -6.13
C TYR A 15 -9.56 -6.03 -6.05
N GLY A 16 -10.60 -5.24 -6.33
CA GLY A 16 -11.99 -5.64 -6.12
C GLY A 16 -12.30 -5.95 -4.64
N LYS A 17 -11.64 -5.23 -3.73
CA LYS A 17 -11.71 -5.46 -2.28
C LYS A 17 -12.35 -4.28 -1.58
N LYS A 18 -13.05 -4.58 -0.48
CA LYS A 18 -13.54 -3.52 0.41
C LYS A 18 -12.40 -2.94 1.25
N GLU A 19 -12.58 -1.71 1.71
CA GLU A 19 -11.59 -1.03 2.53
C GLU A 19 -11.31 -1.81 3.83
N GLU A 20 -12.33 -2.39 4.45
CA GLU A 20 -12.14 -3.18 5.66
C GLU A 20 -11.25 -4.41 5.41
N GLU A 21 -11.28 -5.02 4.22
CA GLU A 21 -10.46 -6.18 3.90
C GLU A 21 -8.97 -5.84 3.77
N LEU A 22 -8.67 -4.66 3.21
CA LEU A 22 -7.32 -4.10 3.10
C LEU A 22 -6.83 -3.61 4.47
N LEU A 23 -7.69 -2.95 5.25
CA LEU A 23 -7.39 -2.44 6.59
C LEU A 23 -7.44 -3.51 7.69
N ARG A 24 -7.98 -4.71 7.41
CA ARG A 24 -7.92 -5.83 8.34
C ARG A 24 -6.50 -6.34 8.49
N LYS A 25 -6.01 -6.31 9.74
CA LYS A 25 -4.72 -6.88 10.15
C LYS A 25 -4.60 -8.33 9.69
N GLY A 26 -3.40 -8.71 9.27
CA GLY A 26 -3.09 -10.06 8.82
C GLY A 26 -1.69 -10.13 8.25
N LYS A 27 -0.96 -11.20 8.57
CA LYS A 27 0.37 -11.45 8.00
C LYS A 27 0.22 -11.91 6.55
N GLY A 28 1.17 -11.51 5.68
CA GLY A 28 1.28 -12.03 4.32
C GLY A 28 0.27 -11.52 3.29
N LYS A 29 -0.65 -10.61 3.64
CA LYS A 29 -1.59 -10.01 2.68
C LYS A 29 -0.87 -9.10 1.69
N ARG A 30 -0.70 -9.58 0.45
CA ARG A 30 0.01 -8.88 -0.64
C ARG A 30 -0.64 -7.53 -0.96
N GLU A 31 -1.97 -7.49 -1.01
CA GLU A 31 -2.78 -6.33 -1.37
C GLU A 31 -2.63 -5.22 -0.32
N ARG A 32 -2.66 -5.60 0.97
CA ARG A 32 -2.41 -4.67 2.08
C ARG A 32 -1.00 -4.11 2.03
N GLN A 33 -0.01 -4.96 1.77
CA GLN A 33 1.39 -4.53 1.66
C GLN A 33 1.59 -3.56 0.49
N ALA A 34 0.98 -3.86 -0.66
CA ALA A 34 0.95 -2.97 -1.81
C ALA A 34 0.29 -1.63 -1.45
N ALA A 35 -0.87 -1.65 -0.77
CA ALA A 35 -1.56 -0.43 -0.35
C ALA A 35 -0.72 0.44 0.61
N ILE A 36 -0.02 -0.17 1.58
CA ILE A 36 0.90 0.55 2.48
C ILE A 36 2.05 1.20 1.69
N TYR A 37 2.65 0.45 0.76
CA TYR A 37 3.76 0.94 -0.05
C TYR A 37 3.33 2.08 -0.98
N VAL A 38 2.22 1.89 -1.70
CA VAL A 38 1.67 2.91 -2.61
C VAL A 38 1.27 4.16 -1.82
N SER A 39 0.72 4.01 -0.61
CA SER A 39 0.43 5.13 0.29
C SER A 39 1.70 5.91 0.59
N LYS A 40 2.81 5.24 0.92
CA LYS A 40 4.08 5.92 1.21
C LYS A 40 4.59 6.76 0.03
N ILE A 41 4.62 6.18 -1.17
CA ILE A 41 5.22 6.82 -2.34
C ILE A 41 4.32 7.89 -2.97
N MET A 42 2.99 7.79 -2.87
CA MET A 42 2.06 8.72 -3.51
C MET A 42 1.61 9.87 -2.59
N SER A 43 1.52 9.62 -1.28
CA SER A 43 1.07 10.63 -0.32
C SER A 43 2.21 11.41 0.34
N ASN A 44 3.46 10.93 0.26
CA ASN A 44 4.60 11.47 1.02
C ASN A 44 4.35 11.57 2.55
N ALA A 45 3.35 10.85 3.08
CA ALA A 45 3.01 10.88 4.49
C ALA A 45 4.10 10.20 5.36
N LYS A 46 4.14 10.58 6.63
CA LYS A 46 5.00 9.95 7.63
C LYS A 46 4.52 8.53 7.90
N ASN A 47 5.44 7.66 8.31
CA ASN A 47 5.10 6.27 8.61
C ASN A 47 4.10 6.16 9.77
N THR A 48 4.10 7.12 10.69
CA THR A 48 3.14 7.23 11.79
C THR A 48 1.73 7.53 11.28
N GLU A 49 1.58 8.41 10.28
CA GLU A 49 0.28 8.77 9.69
C GLU A 49 -0.30 7.60 8.90
N ILE A 50 0.54 6.96 8.07
CA ILE A 50 0.16 5.73 7.36
C ILE A 50 -0.20 4.64 8.37
N GLY A 51 0.60 4.49 9.44
CA GLY A 51 0.33 3.54 10.50
C GLY A 51 -1.04 3.74 11.15
N ARG A 52 -1.38 4.99 11.51
CA ARG A 52 -2.70 5.35 12.05
C ARG A 52 -3.84 4.94 11.12
N TYR A 53 -3.73 5.23 9.83
CA TYR A 53 -4.73 4.84 8.85
C TYR A 53 -4.92 3.32 8.77
N PHE A 54 -3.82 2.57 8.80
CA PHE A 54 -3.84 1.10 8.72
C PHE A 54 -4.03 0.40 10.09
N GLY A 55 -4.18 1.15 11.19
CA GLY A 55 -4.28 0.62 12.54
C GLY A 55 -3.03 -0.12 13.05
N ILE A 56 -1.84 0.26 12.58
CA ILE A 56 -0.54 -0.34 12.94
C ILE A 56 0.48 0.73 13.35
N GLN A 57 1.57 0.32 14.02
CA GLN A 57 2.63 1.25 14.39
C GLN A 57 3.47 1.68 13.17
N GLY A 58 4.06 2.87 13.23
CA GLY A 58 4.93 3.37 12.16
C GLY A 58 6.20 2.52 11.95
N SER A 59 6.67 1.82 12.99
CA SER A 59 7.72 0.81 12.88
C SER A 59 7.29 -0.36 11.98
N THR A 60 6.08 -0.88 12.18
CA THR A 60 5.49 -1.93 11.34
C THR A 60 5.33 -1.49 9.89
N VAL A 61 5.02 -0.21 9.64
CA VAL A 61 5.00 0.36 8.29
C VAL A 61 6.40 0.28 7.65
N SER A 62 7.46 0.66 8.39
CA SER A 62 8.83 0.57 7.89
C SER A 62 9.21 -0.86 7.49
N GLU A 63 8.88 -1.86 8.32
CA GLU A 63 9.12 -3.26 8.00
C GLU A 63 8.33 -3.73 6.76
N ALA A 64 7.07 -3.32 6.65
CA ALA A 64 6.24 -3.63 5.49
C ALA A 64 6.83 -3.05 4.20
N LEU A 65 7.32 -1.80 4.24
CA LEU A 65 7.99 -1.16 3.10
C LEU A 65 9.23 -1.94 2.67
N LYS A 66 10.12 -2.30 3.60
CA LYS A 66 11.33 -3.10 3.29
C LYS A 66 11.00 -4.45 2.65
N ARG A 67 9.94 -5.12 3.13
CA ARG A 67 9.47 -6.40 2.55
C ARG A 67 8.96 -6.21 1.13
N VAL A 68 8.16 -5.17 0.89
CA VAL A 68 7.62 -4.86 -0.45
C VAL A 68 8.73 -4.48 -1.41
N GLU A 69 9.70 -3.65 -1.00
CA GLU A 69 10.85 -3.28 -1.85
C GLU A 69 11.68 -4.50 -2.24
N THR A 70 11.96 -5.38 -1.28
CA THR A 70 12.65 -6.65 -1.56
C THR A 70 11.87 -7.50 -2.55
N ARG A 71 10.55 -7.56 -2.40
CA ARG A 71 9.65 -8.28 -3.29
C ARG A 71 9.62 -7.68 -4.69
N ILE A 72 9.55 -6.36 -4.83
CA ILE A 72 9.59 -5.65 -6.12
C ILE A 72 10.89 -5.95 -6.88
N LYS A 73 12.02 -6.02 -6.16
CA LYS A 73 13.33 -6.35 -6.76
C LYS A 73 13.40 -7.79 -7.28
N ARG A 74 12.74 -8.74 -6.60
CA ARG A 74 12.76 -10.17 -6.94
C ARG A 74 11.66 -10.59 -7.91
N GLU A 75 10.48 -9.98 -7.81
CA GLU A 75 9.27 -10.38 -8.54
C GLU A 75 8.88 -9.30 -9.56
N GLY A 76 9.30 -9.47 -10.82
CA GLY A 76 8.97 -8.53 -11.90
C GLY A 76 7.46 -8.37 -12.14
N LYS A 77 6.67 -9.42 -11.91
CA LYS A 77 5.19 -9.36 -11.96
C LYS A 77 4.63 -8.39 -10.92
N PHE A 78 5.14 -8.44 -9.69
CA PHE A 78 4.70 -7.58 -8.60
C PHE A 78 5.14 -6.12 -8.83
N ARG A 79 6.33 -5.90 -9.39
CA ARG A 79 6.75 -4.56 -9.84
C ARG A 79 5.75 -3.95 -10.84
N LYS A 80 5.40 -4.71 -11.89
CA LYS A 80 4.43 -4.27 -12.91
C LYS A 80 3.07 -3.95 -12.29
N GLU A 81 2.60 -4.79 -11.36
CA GLU A 81 1.36 -4.56 -10.62
C GLU A 81 1.38 -3.22 -9.88
N ILE A 82 2.45 -2.92 -9.12
CA ILE A 82 2.61 -1.64 -8.43
C ILE A 82 2.65 -0.47 -9.41
N GLU A 83 3.28 -0.63 -10.58
CA GLU A 83 3.28 0.39 -11.63
C GLU A 83 1.89 0.66 -12.19
N VAL A 84 1.09 -0.38 -12.42
CA VAL A 84 -0.31 -0.24 -12.84
C VAL A 84 -1.13 0.47 -11.76
N LEU A 85 -1.03 0.03 -10.50
CA LEU A 85 -1.70 0.67 -9.36
C LEU A 85 -1.42 2.18 -9.27
N LYS A 86 -0.15 2.57 -9.38
CA LYS A 86 0.24 3.99 -9.37
C LYS A 86 -0.41 4.78 -10.50
N LYS A 87 -0.52 4.20 -11.69
CA LYS A 87 -1.22 4.83 -12.83
C LYS A 87 -2.71 4.95 -12.53
N THR A 88 -3.35 3.87 -12.09
CA THR A 88 -4.79 3.84 -11.77
C THR A 88 -5.21 4.82 -10.67
N ILE A 89 -4.35 5.12 -9.69
CA ILE A 89 -4.67 6.08 -8.61
C ILE A 89 -4.46 7.53 -9.05
N ARG A 90 -3.56 7.76 -10.02
CA ARG A 90 -3.19 9.09 -10.49
C ARG A 90 -4.23 9.67 -11.46
N TYR A 91 -4.83 8.82 -12.29
CA TYR A 91 -5.94 9.15 -13.19
C TYR A 91 -7.28 8.99 -12.47
#